data_AF-A0AAV7BBN1-F1
#
_entry.id   AF-A0AAV7BBN1-F1
#
_cell.length_a   1.000
_cell.length_b   1.000
_cell.length_c   1.000
_cell.angle_alpha   90.00
_cell.angle_beta   90.00
_cell.angle_gamma   90.00
#
_symmetry.space_group_name_H-M   'P 1'
#
loop_
_entity.id
_entity.type
_entity.pdbx_description
1 polymer ?
#
loop_
_entity_poly.entity_id
_entity_poly.type
_entity_poly.pdbx_seq_one_letter_code
_entity_poly.pdbx_strand_id
1 'polypeptide(L)'
;MEDESGKSATDSQCKDSSPSAAGKRPSVRSSHHRRKKRKEEDGVPEAVLPKTNTFVIRLFDRSVDLAQFSEETPLYPVCRAWLRNSPGTKAPEPPPTPPPSEEGDVVNGSSQNIYLMPPPSACPVSETGDPINLRIPSPIPREEEPLNINMTAETTPSMSTLIYLNMNRWKKIRQRWKDASYRNQQRYAQSMKILKEMYERQ
;
A
#
# COMPACT_ATOMS: atom_id res chain seq x y z
N MET A 1 13.18 15.73 54.98
CA MET A 1 12.27 14.79 55.67
C MET A 1 11.28 14.35 54.62
N GLU A 2 11.60 13.26 53.93
CA GLU A 2 10.98 11.91 54.10
C GLU A 2 9.71 11.83 53.22
N ASP A 3 9.44 10.82 52.41
CA ASP A 3 10.03 9.51 52.23
C ASP A 3 9.65 8.96 50.85
N GLU A 4 10.40 7.95 50.43
CA GLU A 4 10.35 7.19 49.19
C GLU A 4 9.25 6.11 49.23
N SER A 5 8.70 5.71 48.08
CA SER A 5 8.18 4.34 47.94
C SER A 5 8.09 3.95 46.47
N GLY A 6 9.15 3.32 45.98
CA GLY A 6 9.01 2.33 44.92
C GLY A 6 8.46 0.99 45.45
N LYS A 7 7.79 0.22 44.58
CA LYS A 7 8.10 -1.21 44.39
C LYS A 7 7.35 -1.85 43.21
N SER A 8 8.14 -2.53 42.37
CA SER A 8 7.92 -3.85 41.72
C SER A 8 6.54 -4.20 41.14
N ALA A 9 6.43 -4.42 39.82
CA ALA A 9 6.78 -5.65 39.08
C ALA A 9 5.81 -6.82 39.28
N THR A 10 5.16 -7.25 38.19
CA THR A 10 4.96 -8.68 37.88
C THR A 10 4.66 -8.88 36.38
N ASP A 11 5.52 -9.70 35.79
CA ASP A 11 5.46 -10.39 34.51
C ASP A 11 4.33 -11.45 34.47
N SER A 12 4.06 -11.99 33.27
CA SER A 12 3.31 -13.22 32.92
C SER A 12 2.07 -12.96 32.06
N GLN A 13 1.80 -13.65 30.95
CA GLN A 13 2.50 -14.74 30.29
C GLN A 13 1.86 -14.92 28.90
N CYS A 14 2.71 -15.29 27.94
CA CYS A 14 2.38 -15.92 26.68
C CYS A 14 1.39 -17.09 26.86
N LYS A 15 0.30 -17.12 26.09
CA LYS A 15 -0.47 -18.34 25.82
C LYS A 15 -0.55 -18.57 24.33
N ASP A 16 0.46 -19.32 23.89
CA ASP A 16 0.47 -20.16 22.72
C ASP A 16 -0.85 -20.95 22.59
N SER A 17 -1.44 -20.97 21.41
CA SER A 17 -2.51 -21.92 21.06
C SER A 17 -2.37 -22.29 19.60
N SER A 18 -1.31 -23.03 19.33
CA SER A 18 -1.24 -23.93 18.18
C SER A 18 -2.18 -25.12 18.39
N PRO A 19 -3.12 -25.43 17.47
CA PRO A 19 -3.76 -26.73 17.47
C PRO A 19 -2.79 -27.76 16.85
N SER A 20 -2.13 -28.52 17.73
CA SER A 20 -1.37 -29.72 17.37
C SER A 20 -2.31 -30.82 16.85
N ALA A 21 -1.91 -31.42 15.73
CA ALA A 21 -2.62 -32.46 15.02
C ALA A 21 -2.51 -33.84 15.72
N ALA A 22 -3.64 -34.53 15.88
CA ALA A 22 -3.66 -35.98 16.06
C ALA A 22 -5.00 -36.56 15.59
N GLY A 23 -4.99 -37.31 14.48
CA GLY A 23 -6.16 -38.03 13.98
C GLY A 23 -5.81 -38.88 12.76
N LYS A 24 -5.52 -40.16 13.00
CA LYS A 24 -5.05 -41.14 12.01
C LYS A 24 -6.20 -41.59 11.08
N ARG A 25 -5.99 -41.47 9.75
CA ARG A 25 -6.35 -42.33 8.58
C ARG A 25 -7.66 -43.16 8.60
N PRO A 26 -8.39 -43.29 7.45
CA PRO A 26 -7.88 -44.12 6.36
C PRO A 26 -8.00 -43.56 4.94
N SER A 27 -7.10 -44.09 4.11
CA SER A 27 -6.98 -43.94 2.66
C SER A 27 -8.20 -44.52 1.94
N VAL A 28 -8.83 -43.73 1.07
CA VAL A 28 -9.66 -44.24 -0.04
C VAL A 28 -9.02 -43.76 -1.33
N ARG A 29 -8.31 -44.67 -1.99
CA ARG A 29 -7.94 -44.56 -3.40
C ARG A 29 -9.24 -44.58 -4.21
N SER A 30 -9.50 -43.55 -5.00
CA SER A 30 -10.49 -43.62 -6.07
C SER A 30 -9.89 -43.16 -7.40
N SER A 31 -9.58 -44.17 -8.21
CA SER A 31 -9.76 -44.25 -9.65
C SER A 31 -8.98 -43.30 -10.57
N HIS A 32 -7.78 -43.75 -10.96
CA HIS A 32 -7.30 -43.55 -12.33
C HIS A 32 -8.21 -44.28 -13.32
N HIS A 33 -8.69 -43.55 -14.34
CA HIS A 33 -9.19 -43.93 -15.68
C HIS A 33 -10.35 -42.97 -16.03
N ARG A 34 -10.41 -42.28 -17.17
CA ARG A 34 -10.15 -42.78 -18.53
C ARG A 34 -9.94 -41.60 -19.50
N ARG A 35 -8.81 -41.63 -20.21
CA ARG A 35 -8.54 -40.84 -21.42
C ARG A 35 -9.67 -41.05 -22.44
N LYS A 36 -10.25 -39.97 -22.99
CA LYS A 36 -10.95 -40.00 -24.28
C LYS A 36 -10.35 -38.93 -25.19
N LYS A 37 -9.55 -39.38 -26.17
CA LYS A 37 -9.02 -38.58 -27.29
C LYS A 37 -9.85 -38.88 -28.54
N ARG A 38 -10.31 -37.81 -29.21
CA ARG A 38 -10.45 -37.57 -30.68
C ARG A 38 -11.50 -36.46 -30.87
N LYS A 39 -11.32 -35.44 -31.71
CA LYS A 39 -10.61 -35.32 -33.00
C LYS A 39 -10.29 -33.81 -33.28
N GLU A 40 -9.17 -33.54 -33.94
CA GLU A 40 -8.70 -32.23 -34.50
C GLU A 40 -9.71 -31.69 -35.54
N GLU A 41 -9.87 -30.38 -35.79
CA GLU A 41 -8.95 -29.38 -36.42
C GLU A 41 -9.74 -28.02 -36.40
N ASP A 42 -9.19 -26.85 -36.07
CA ASP A 42 -8.59 -25.89 -37.02
C ASP A 42 -8.03 -24.64 -36.26
N GLY A 43 -7.09 -23.94 -36.88
CA GLY A 43 -5.97 -23.17 -36.33
C GLY A 43 -6.23 -22.03 -35.32
N VAL A 44 -5.44 -22.05 -34.24
CA VAL A 44 -5.09 -20.87 -33.42
C VAL A 44 -3.56 -20.79 -33.42
N PRO A 45 -2.96 -19.62 -33.72
CA PRO A 45 -1.50 -19.53 -33.83
C PRO A 45 -0.86 -19.90 -32.50
N GLU A 46 0.07 -20.84 -32.61
CA GLU A 46 0.92 -21.39 -31.57
C GLU A 46 1.81 -20.27 -30.99
N ALA A 47 1.27 -19.50 -30.06
CA ALA A 47 2.09 -18.81 -29.08
C ALA A 47 2.79 -19.92 -28.31
N VAL A 48 4.11 -20.02 -28.49
CA VAL A 48 5.01 -20.86 -27.71
C VAL A 48 4.76 -20.58 -26.23
N LEU A 49 3.85 -21.35 -25.63
CA LEU A 49 3.69 -21.38 -24.18
C LEU A 49 4.98 -22.00 -23.67
N PRO A 50 5.82 -21.26 -22.92
CA PRO A 50 6.90 -21.91 -22.22
C PRO A 50 6.26 -23.02 -21.38
N LYS A 51 6.88 -24.20 -21.40
CA LYS A 51 6.57 -25.29 -20.49
C LYS A 51 6.90 -24.81 -19.08
N THR A 52 6.04 -23.97 -18.52
CA THR A 52 6.21 -23.45 -17.17
C THR A 52 5.99 -24.63 -16.25
N ASN A 53 7.02 -24.96 -15.50
CA ASN A 53 6.88 -25.90 -14.39
C ASN A 53 5.83 -25.31 -13.46
N THR A 54 4.67 -25.95 -13.32
CA THR A 54 3.60 -25.46 -12.45
C THR A 54 3.97 -25.74 -11.01
N PHE A 55 4.13 -24.70 -10.19
CA PHE A 55 4.47 -24.83 -8.78
C PHE A 55 3.31 -24.32 -7.94
N VAL A 56 2.29 -25.17 -7.76
CA VAL A 56 1.06 -24.78 -7.05
C VAL A 56 1.16 -25.13 -5.58
N ILE A 57 1.07 -24.11 -4.73
CA ILE A 57 0.88 -24.28 -3.28
C ILE A 57 -0.63 -24.28 -3.00
N ARG A 58 -1.09 -25.26 -2.22
CA ARG A 58 -2.47 -25.34 -1.72
C ARG A 58 -2.47 -25.33 -0.20
N LEU A 59 -3.15 -24.34 0.38
CA LEU A 59 -3.43 -24.25 1.81
C LEU A 59 -4.93 -24.06 1.99
N PHE A 60 -5.58 -24.98 2.71
CA PHE A 60 -7.04 -25.06 2.83
C PHE A 60 -7.71 -25.12 1.43
N ASP A 61 -8.85 -24.44 1.27
CA ASP A 61 -9.62 -24.35 0.00
C ASP A 61 -9.04 -23.33 -0.99
N ARG A 62 -7.79 -22.89 -0.81
CA ARG A 62 -7.16 -21.87 -1.65
C ARG A 62 -5.87 -22.36 -2.25
N SER A 63 -5.62 -21.96 -3.50
CA SER A 63 -4.43 -22.31 -4.26
C SER A 63 -3.77 -21.10 -4.89
N VAL A 64 -2.44 -21.11 -4.94
CA VAL A 64 -1.65 -20.14 -5.71
C VAL A 64 -0.63 -20.89 -6.52
N ASP A 65 -0.62 -20.60 -7.82
CA ASP A 65 0.48 -20.97 -8.70
C ASP A 65 1.64 -19.99 -8.49
N LEU A 66 2.80 -20.50 -8.09
CA LEU A 66 4.01 -19.70 -7.94
C LEU A 66 4.70 -19.46 -9.29
N ALA A 67 4.43 -20.28 -10.31
CA ALA A 67 5.05 -20.15 -11.62
C ALA A 67 4.65 -18.85 -12.36
N GLN A 68 3.62 -18.16 -11.87
CA GLN A 68 3.21 -16.84 -12.37
C GLN A 68 4.04 -15.68 -11.80
N PHE A 69 4.93 -15.93 -10.84
CA PHE A 69 5.78 -14.92 -10.21
C PHE A 69 7.26 -15.19 -10.50
N SER A 70 8.04 -14.12 -10.67
CA SER A 70 9.50 -14.24 -10.72
C SER A 70 10.09 -14.45 -9.32
N GLU A 71 11.31 -14.97 -9.23
CA GLU A 71 12.02 -15.13 -7.94
C GLU A 71 12.28 -13.79 -7.22
N GLU A 72 12.35 -12.70 -7.98
CA GLU A 72 12.49 -11.33 -7.46
C GLU A 72 11.17 -10.74 -6.95
N THR A 73 10.05 -11.42 -7.18
CA THR A 73 8.74 -10.92 -6.74
C THR A 73 8.67 -10.96 -5.21
N PRO A 74 8.43 -9.81 -4.55
CA PRO A 74 8.30 -9.80 -3.10
C PRO A 74 7.08 -10.63 -2.66
N LEU A 75 7.10 -11.10 -1.42
CA LEU A 75 6.07 -12.01 -0.90
C LEU A 75 4.64 -11.42 -0.93
N TYR A 76 4.50 -10.10 -0.81
CA TYR A 76 3.20 -9.44 -0.71
C TYR A 76 2.27 -9.68 -1.93
N PRO A 77 2.71 -9.46 -3.19
CA PRO A 77 1.97 -9.85 -4.39
C PRO A 77 1.46 -11.30 -4.38
N VAL A 78 2.31 -12.24 -3.96
CA VAL A 78 1.98 -13.67 -3.89
C VAL A 78 0.87 -13.92 -2.88
N CYS A 79 1.00 -13.36 -1.67
CA CYS A 79 -0.03 -13.44 -0.62
C CYS A 79 -1.36 -12.79 -1.04
N ARG A 80 -1.32 -11.68 -1.78
CA ARG A 80 -2.53 -11.02 -2.31
C ARG A 80 -3.23 -11.83 -3.39
N ALA A 81 -2.48 -12.57 -4.21
CA ALA A 81 -3.07 -13.50 -5.19
C ALA A 81 -3.76 -14.67 -4.47
N TRP A 82 -3.14 -15.19 -3.41
CA TRP A 82 -3.75 -16.22 -2.56
C TRP A 82 -5.04 -15.76 -1.91
N LEU A 83 -5.06 -14.52 -1.39
CA LEU A 83 -6.25 -13.97 -0.75
C LEU A 83 -7.42 -13.80 -1.74
N ARG A 84 -7.12 -13.50 -3.01
CA ARG A 84 -8.10 -13.36 -4.10
C ARG A 84 -8.64 -14.70 -4.61
N ASN A 85 -7.86 -15.78 -4.51
CA ASN A 85 -8.30 -17.14 -4.84
C ASN A 85 -9.22 -17.68 -3.73
N SER A 86 -10.41 -17.11 -3.63
CA SER A 86 -11.42 -17.45 -2.62
C SER A 86 -12.64 -18.08 -3.30
N PRO A 87 -12.81 -19.42 -3.27
CA PRO A 87 -13.89 -20.09 -3.99
C PRO A 87 -15.29 -19.76 -3.46
N GLY A 88 -15.41 -19.28 -2.21
CA GLY A 88 -16.68 -18.97 -1.55
C GLY A 88 -17.16 -17.51 -1.68
N THR A 89 -16.34 -16.60 -2.24
CA THR A 89 -16.70 -15.18 -2.35
C THR A 89 -16.73 -14.80 -3.82
N LYS A 90 -17.93 -14.73 -4.43
CA LYS A 90 -18.07 -14.02 -5.69
C LYS A 90 -17.64 -12.57 -5.46
N ALA A 91 -16.72 -12.07 -6.27
CA ALA A 91 -16.41 -10.64 -6.26
C ALA A 91 -17.73 -9.88 -6.48
N PRO A 92 -18.05 -8.86 -5.68
CA PRO A 92 -19.19 -8.01 -5.95
C PRO A 92 -19.07 -7.49 -7.38
N GLU A 93 -20.08 -7.72 -8.22
CA GLU A 93 -20.12 -7.04 -9.51
C GLU A 93 -20.13 -5.54 -9.24
N PRO A 94 -19.25 -4.77 -9.91
CA PRO A 94 -19.31 -3.32 -9.80
C PRO A 94 -20.68 -2.85 -10.28
N PRO A 95 -21.35 -1.93 -9.56
CA PRO A 95 -22.62 -1.37 -10.01
C PRO A 95 -22.43 -0.75 -11.41
N PRO A 96 -23.46 -0.79 -12.27
CA PRO A 96 -23.39 -0.21 -13.61
C PRO A 96 -23.05 1.27 -13.50
N THR A 97 -21.84 1.63 -13.93
CA THR A 97 -21.41 3.03 -14.00
C THR A 97 -22.03 3.62 -15.27
N PRO A 98 -22.86 4.68 -15.19
CA PRO A 98 -23.39 5.32 -16.39
C PRO A 98 -22.23 5.87 -17.25
N PRO A 99 -22.35 5.88 -18.59
CA PRO A 99 -21.31 6.39 -19.47
C PRO A 99 -21.03 7.88 -19.18
N PRO A 100 -19.77 8.33 -19.29
CA PRO A 100 -19.42 9.74 -19.12
C PRO A 100 -20.14 10.57 -20.18
N SER A 101 -20.96 11.53 -19.76
CA SER A 101 -21.55 12.52 -20.65
C SER A 101 -20.48 13.55 -21.00
N GLU A 102 -20.08 13.64 -22.26
CA GLU A 102 -18.99 14.53 -22.74
C GLU A 102 -19.40 16.00 -22.87
N GLU A 103 -20.62 16.35 -22.50
CA GLU A 103 -21.18 17.68 -22.66
C GLU A 103 -21.04 18.44 -21.33
N GLY A 104 -20.08 19.36 -21.26
CA GLY A 104 -19.98 20.33 -20.17
C GLY A 104 -21.16 21.30 -20.24
N ASP A 105 -22.32 20.92 -19.71
CA ASP A 105 -23.45 21.82 -19.61
C ASP A 105 -23.39 22.61 -18.30
N VAL A 106 -22.80 23.79 -18.40
CA VAL A 106 -22.87 24.84 -17.37
C VAL A 106 -24.29 25.42 -17.40
N VAL A 107 -25.29 24.64 -17.00
CA VAL A 107 -26.66 25.09 -16.80
C VAL A 107 -26.96 25.14 -15.31
N ASN A 108 -26.79 26.37 -14.81
CA ASN A 108 -27.64 27.08 -13.86
C ASN A 108 -28.65 26.24 -13.04
N GLY A 109 -28.40 26.14 -11.74
CA GLY A 109 -29.49 26.17 -10.74
C GLY A 109 -30.20 24.87 -10.35
N SER A 110 -29.84 23.69 -10.88
CA SER A 110 -30.38 22.42 -10.39
C SER A 110 -29.29 21.51 -9.81
N SER A 111 -29.60 20.83 -8.72
CA SER A 111 -28.74 19.88 -8.03
C SER A 111 -28.42 18.68 -8.93
N GLN A 112 -27.44 18.86 -9.81
CA GLN A 112 -26.90 17.78 -10.62
C GLN A 112 -26.29 16.72 -9.68
N ASN A 113 -26.72 15.47 -9.83
CA ASN A 113 -26.10 14.34 -9.14
C ASN A 113 -24.67 14.18 -9.67
N ILE A 114 -23.68 14.27 -8.79
CA ILE A 114 -22.27 14.18 -9.14
C ILE A 114 -21.85 12.72 -9.03
N TYR A 115 -21.71 12.06 -10.18
CA TYR A 115 -21.31 10.64 -10.25
C TYR A 115 -19.80 10.45 -10.24
N LEU A 116 -19.03 11.48 -10.61
CA LEU A 116 -17.57 11.46 -10.70
C LEU A 116 -16.99 12.77 -10.17
N MET A 117 -15.93 12.68 -9.37
CA MET A 117 -15.19 13.85 -8.92
C MET A 117 -14.26 14.35 -10.03
N PRO A 118 -14.01 15.68 -10.13
CA PRO A 118 -13.02 16.22 -11.05
C PRO A 118 -11.64 15.60 -10.81
N PRO A 119 -10.85 15.34 -11.87
CA PRO A 119 -9.49 14.85 -11.72
C PRO A 119 -8.63 15.89 -10.96
N PRO A 120 -7.64 15.44 -10.18
CA PRO A 120 -6.73 16.37 -9.53
C PRO A 120 -5.91 17.15 -10.56
N SER A 121 -5.47 18.36 -10.20
CA SER A 121 -4.55 19.12 -11.04
C SER A 121 -3.27 18.30 -11.32
N ALA A 122 -2.64 18.54 -12.48
CA ALA A 122 -1.46 17.78 -12.91
C ALA A 122 -0.34 17.78 -11.85
N CYS A 123 0.43 16.69 -11.80
CA CYS A 123 1.61 16.65 -10.94
C CYS A 123 2.62 17.71 -11.42
N PRO A 124 3.24 18.49 -10.52
CA PRO A 124 4.34 19.34 -10.90
C PRO A 124 5.51 18.48 -11.38
N VAL A 125 6.27 19.05 -12.32
CA VAL A 125 7.38 18.40 -12.98
C VAL A 125 8.68 19.12 -12.59
N SER A 126 9.75 18.36 -12.41
CA SER A 126 11.10 18.88 -12.18
C SER A 126 11.62 19.61 -13.42
N GLU A 127 12.69 20.41 -13.26
CA GLU A 127 13.42 21.01 -14.38
C GLU A 127 13.91 19.96 -15.39
N THR A 128 14.12 18.72 -14.93
CA THR A 128 14.53 17.55 -15.72
C THR A 128 13.38 16.84 -16.44
N GLY A 129 12.13 17.25 -16.24
CA GLY A 129 10.96 16.57 -16.84
C GLY A 129 10.37 15.43 -15.99
N ASP A 130 10.96 15.13 -14.83
CA ASP A 130 10.49 14.03 -13.97
C ASP A 130 9.31 14.46 -13.07
N PRO A 131 8.31 13.59 -12.86
CA PRO A 131 7.17 13.90 -11.99
C PRO A 131 7.59 14.01 -10.52
N ILE A 132 7.27 15.14 -9.88
CA ILE A 132 7.60 15.38 -8.48
C ILE A 132 6.53 14.77 -7.58
N ASN A 133 6.94 13.90 -6.66
CA ASN A 133 6.05 13.35 -5.64
C ASN A 133 5.79 14.37 -4.52
N LEU A 134 4.64 15.04 -4.58
CA LEU A 134 4.24 16.05 -3.59
C LEU A 134 3.92 15.49 -2.20
N ARG A 135 3.75 14.17 -2.03
CA ARG A 135 3.47 13.57 -0.71
C ARG A 135 4.69 13.52 0.18
N ILE A 136 5.89 13.53 -0.41
CA ILE A 136 7.14 13.37 0.32
C ILE A 136 7.94 14.66 0.14
N PRO A 137 8.16 15.45 1.21
CA PRO A 137 8.97 16.66 1.09
C PRO A 137 10.42 16.31 0.76
N SER A 138 11.08 17.17 -0.02
CA SER A 138 12.52 17.07 -0.24
C SER A 138 13.29 17.17 1.09
N PRO A 139 14.33 16.33 1.29
CA PRO A 139 15.09 16.32 2.53
C PRO A 139 15.68 17.70 2.85
N ILE A 140 15.77 18.01 4.14
CA ILE A 140 16.47 19.24 4.56
C ILE A 140 17.95 19.04 4.27
N PRO A 141 18.61 19.97 3.54
CA PRO A 141 20.05 19.94 3.34
C PRO A 141 20.74 19.78 4.69
N ARG A 142 21.67 18.82 4.76
CA ARG A 142 22.61 18.75 5.86
C ARG A 142 23.84 19.52 5.40
N GLU A 143 24.37 20.36 6.26
CA GLU A 143 25.76 20.77 6.11
C GLU A 143 26.56 19.50 6.37
N GLU A 144 27.14 18.93 5.32
CA GLU A 144 28.04 17.79 5.44
C GLU A 144 29.36 18.30 6.06
N GLU A 145 29.33 18.57 7.37
CA GLU A 145 30.57 18.75 8.10
C GLU A 145 31.27 17.40 8.18
N PRO A 146 32.53 17.30 7.74
CA PRO A 146 33.30 16.08 7.90
C PRO A 146 33.40 15.75 9.39
N LEU A 147 33.16 14.48 9.73
CA LEU A 147 33.33 13.99 11.10
C LEU A 147 34.79 14.21 11.53
N ASN A 148 35.02 15.22 12.36
CA ASN A 148 36.35 15.55 12.83
C ASN A 148 36.66 14.72 14.09
N ILE A 149 37.44 13.65 13.91
CA ILE A 149 37.81 12.71 14.97
C ILE A 149 38.73 13.39 16.02
N ASN A 150 39.43 14.46 15.62
CA ASN A 150 40.38 15.20 16.48
C ASN A 150 39.74 16.45 17.12
N MET A 151 38.41 16.52 17.16
CA MET A 151 37.69 17.66 17.73
C MET A 151 37.99 17.79 19.22
N THR A 152 38.48 18.95 19.64
CA THR A 152 38.83 19.23 21.03
C THR A 152 37.56 19.45 21.86
N ALA A 153 37.64 19.20 23.18
CA ALA A 153 36.51 19.42 24.08
C ALA A 153 35.99 20.87 24.05
N GLU A 154 36.86 21.84 23.73
CA GLU A 154 36.53 23.25 23.61
C GLU A 154 35.71 23.59 22.34
N THR A 155 35.87 22.82 21.27
CA THR A 155 35.14 23.01 20.01
C THR A 155 33.89 22.14 19.92
N THR A 156 33.74 21.16 20.81
CA THR A 156 32.58 20.27 20.86
C THR A 156 31.34 21.02 21.32
N PRO A 157 30.25 21.06 20.54
CA PRO A 157 29.03 21.73 20.98
C PRO A 157 28.49 21.07 22.24
N SER A 158 28.04 21.89 23.19
CA SER A 158 27.46 21.39 24.43
C SER A 158 26.19 20.56 24.15
N MET A 159 25.85 19.67 25.08
CA MET A 159 24.66 18.82 24.99
C MET A 159 23.37 19.65 24.83
N SER A 160 23.25 20.76 25.55
CA SER A 160 22.10 21.68 25.43
C SER A 160 22.03 22.33 24.05
N THR A 161 23.17 22.74 23.49
CA THR A 161 23.26 23.24 22.11
C THR A 161 22.79 22.19 21.10
N LEU A 162 23.26 20.95 21.23
CA LEU A 162 22.89 19.86 20.33
C LEU A 162 21.39 19.55 20.38
N ILE A 163 20.80 19.49 21.57
CA ILE A 163 19.36 19.30 21.76
C ILE A 163 18.57 20.43 21.09
N TYR A 164 18.99 21.68 21.30
CA TYR A 164 18.33 22.84 20.72
C TYR A 164 18.36 22.81 19.19
N LEU A 165 19.52 22.52 18.59
CA LEU A 165 19.67 22.39 17.13
C LEU A 165 18.82 21.25 16.58
N ASN A 166 18.82 20.09 17.24
CA ASN A 166 18.02 18.94 16.86
C ASN A 166 16.51 19.26 16.92
N MET A 167 16.06 19.89 18.00
CA MET A 167 14.66 20.29 18.18
C MET A 167 14.22 21.27 17.09
N ASN A 168 15.05 22.26 16.77
CA ASN A 168 14.79 23.21 15.69
C ASN A 168 14.73 22.53 14.32
N ARG A 169 15.65 21.59 14.06
CA ARG A 169 15.64 20.80 12.83
C ARG A 169 14.37 19.98 12.71
N TRP A 170 13.93 19.30 13.77
CA TRP A 170 12.67 18.54 13.77
C TRP A 170 11.44 19.42 13.58
N LYS A 171 11.41 20.63 14.15
CA LYS A 171 10.34 21.61 13.86
C LYS A 171 10.27 21.89 12.35
N LYS A 172 11.42 22.16 11.71
CA LYS A 172 11.49 22.37 10.25
C LYS A 172 11.04 21.14 9.46
N ILE A 173 11.45 19.93 9.88
CA ILE A 173 11.03 18.68 9.23
C ILE A 173 9.52 18.53 9.28
N ARG A 174 8.92 18.64 10.47
CA ARG A 174 7.47 18.54 10.65
C ARG A 174 6.71 19.58 9.83
N GLN A 175 7.22 20.83 9.80
CA GLN A 175 6.63 21.88 8.98
C GLN A 175 6.65 21.53 7.50
N ARG A 176 7.78 21.04 6.96
CA ARG A 176 7.87 20.62 5.55
C ARG A 176 6.89 19.49 5.21
N TRP A 177 6.70 18.53 6.10
CA TRP A 177 5.70 17.48 5.92
C TRP A 177 4.27 18.04 5.88
N LYS A 178 3.96 18.99 6.78
CA LYS A 178 2.67 19.68 6.78
C LYS A 178 2.45 20.44 5.47
N ASP A 179 3.46 21.18 5.01
CA ASP A 179 3.38 21.97 3.77
C ASP A 179 3.26 21.08 2.53
N ALA A 180 4.00 19.97 2.46
CA ALA A 180 3.92 19.00 1.37
C ALA A 180 2.53 18.35 1.31
N SER A 181 2.01 17.91 2.46
CA SER A 181 0.65 17.39 2.58
C SER A 181 -0.39 18.40 2.11
N TYR A 182 -0.27 19.66 2.55
CA TYR A 182 -1.14 20.74 2.13
C TYR A 182 -1.10 20.97 0.62
N ARG A 183 0.09 21.08 0.02
CA ARG A 183 0.25 21.21 -1.44
C ARG A 183 -0.37 20.04 -2.20
N ASN A 184 -0.20 18.82 -1.70
CA ASN A 184 -0.84 17.64 -2.29
C ASN A 184 -2.37 17.71 -2.20
N GLN A 185 -2.94 18.16 -1.07
CA GLN A 185 -4.38 18.34 -0.91
C GLN A 185 -4.95 19.44 -1.82
N GLN A 186 -4.21 20.53 -2.05
CA GLN A 186 -4.63 21.61 -2.94
C GLN A 186 -4.92 21.14 -4.37
N ARG A 187 -4.32 20.03 -4.82
CA ARG A 187 -4.64 19.44 -6.13
C ARG A 187 -6.09 19.01 -6.27
N TYR A 188 -6.75 18.75 -5.16
CA TYR A 188 -8.15 18.33 -5.07
C TYR A 188 -9.07 19.49 -4.67
N ALA A 189 -8.64 20.76 -4.80
CA ALA A 189 -9.42 21.91 -4.35
C ALA A 189 -10.82 21.99 -4.98
N GLN A 190 -10.95 21.69 -6.28
CA GLN A 190 -12.26 21.64 -6.97
C GLN A 190 -13.15 20.54 -6.40
N SER A 191 -12.58 19.34 -6.22
CA SER A 191 -13.27 18.20 -5.62
C SER A 191 -13.75 18.54 -4.19
N MET A 192 -12.91 19.22 -3.41
CA MET A 192 -13.25 19.66 -2.05
C MET A 192 -14.37 20.72 -2.04
N LYS A 193 -14.39 21.63 -3.03
CA LYS A 193 -15.47 22.62 -3.18
C LYS A 193 -16.82 21.94 -3.41
N ILE A 194 -16.85 20.95 -4.30
CA ILE A 194 -18.03 20.14 -4.57
C ILE A 194 -18.51 19.43 -3.31
N LEU A 195 -17.61 18.74 -2.60
CA LEU A 195 -17.97 18.00 -1.38
C LEU A 195 -18.54 18.93 -0.30
N LYS A 196 -17.95 20.12 -0.13
CA LYS A 196 -18.48 21.14 0.80
C LYS A 196 -19.86 21.59 0.39
N GLU A 197 -20.07 21.92 -0.87
CA GLU A 197 -21.38 22.35 -1.38
C GLU A 197 -22.44 21.26 -1.22
N MET A 198 -22.10 19.99 -1.43
CA MET A 198 -23.00 18.87 -1.18
C MET A 198 -23.36 18.73 0.31
N TYR A 199 -22.38 18.91 1.19
CA TYR A 199 -22.57 18.80 2.64
C TYR A 199 -23.45 19.92 3.19
N GLU A 200 -23.23 21.17 2.78
CA GLU A 200 -24.00 22.34 3.24
C GLU A 200 -25.45 22.37 2.70
N ARG A 201 -25.76 21.54 1.70
CA ARG A 201 -27.12 21.40 1.13
C ARG A 201 -27.98 20.37 1.87
N GLN A 202 -27.40 19.59 2.78
CA GLN A 202 -28.12 18.63 3.64
C GLN A 202 -28.65 19.33 4.90
#